data_AF-N1JDB3-F1
#
_entry.id   AF-N1JDB3-F1
#
_cell.length_a   1.000
_cell.length_b   1.000
_cell.length_c   1.000
_cell.angle_alpha   90.00
_cell.angle_beta   90.00
_cell.angle_gamma   90.00
#
_symmetry.space_group_name_H-M   'P 1'
#
loop_
_entity.id
_entity.type
_entity.pdbx_description
1 polymer ?
#
loop_
_entity_poly.entity_id
_entity_poly.type
_entity_poly.pdbx_seq_one_letter_code
_entity_poly.pdbx_strand_id
1 'polypeptide(L)'
;MISSNMRSLRTINTARYKSGPRNKKLYFTLVIHRYQHVSTRSRQTRSQVNGPLSTLPTSLDLPTRKADQNVIYHLFSIGKAYLHFYKTGMKNIYYNYKASQPIKELIDSKYGGSVKAAATANAITRHDFLLVTRNWHDIQRVPAFGLMFVIFGEFTPLVVMAISGIVPWTCRVPAQIKNDRMKLEQIRQRAFRQLANISSDKLTSSIGNQRKLSHISKSLGLSSQLWDWIGGTPTAILQRKVSKKLEHLRLDDNLIEMAGGVDEMSVEEVQMALVDRGIDTIGKNDIQLRHDLNLWLQIRKNVPMDRLLLARYK
;
A
#
# COMPACT_ATOMS: atom_id res chain seq x y z
N MET A 1 -20.80 45.71 -67.99
CA MET A 1 -22.21 46.16 -67.87
C MET A 1 -22.67 45.82 -66.46
N ILE A 2 -23.02 46.84 -65.67
CA ILE A 2 -24.07 46.83 -64.61
C ILE A 2 -23.72 45.98 -63.36
N SER A 3 -23.84 46.37 -62.10
CA SER A 3 -24.21 47.59 -61.38
C SER A 3 -23.91 47.32 -59.90
N SER A 4 -23.39 48.33 -59.21
CA SER A 4 -23.76 48.76 -57.85
C SER A 4 -24.95 48.05 -57.17
N ASN A 5 -24.82 47.70 -55.88
CA ASN A 5 -25.52 48.46 -54.81
C ASN A 5 -25.19 48.03 -53.36
N MET A 6 -25.05 49.05 -52.51
CA MET A 6 -25.06 49.02 -51.04
C MET A 6 -26.50 48.91 -50.48
N ARG A 7 -26.57 48.75 -49.13
CA ARG A 7 -27.69 49.07 -48.20
C ARG A 7 -28.67 47.91 -47.97
N SER A 8 -29.27 47.68 -46.80
CA SER A 8 -29.25 48.31 -45.47
C SER A 8 -30.07 47.40 -44.54
N LEU A 9 -29.64 47.31 -43.28
CA LEU A 9 -30.39 47.14 -42.02
C LEU A 9 -31.93 46.96 -42.08
N ARG A 10 -32.46 45.98 -41.31
CA ARG A 10 -33.32 46.22 -40.12
C ARG A 10 -33.94 44.95 -39.48
N THR A 11 -33.71 44.86 -38.16
CA THR A 11 -34.60 44.45 -37.04
C THR A 11 -35.20 43.04 -36.88
N ILE A 12 -34.77 42.42 -35.76
CA ILE A 12 -35.53 41.81 -34.64
C ILE A 12 -36.43 40.59 -34.94
N ASN A 13 -36.03 39.43 -34.41
CA ASN A 13 -36.94 38.66 -33.57
C ASN A 13 -36.21 37.82 -32.51
N THR A 14 -36.57 38.08 -31.26
CA THR A 14 -36.17 37.39 -30.04
C THR A 14 -36.76 35.98 -30.00
N ALA A 15 -35.93 34.94 -30.07
CA ALA A 15 -36.33 33.58 -29.73
C ALA A 15 -35.51 33.08 -28.53
N ARG A 16 -36.21 33.11 -27.38
CA ARG A 16 -35.85 32.57 -26.07
C ARG A 16 -35.45 31.09 -26.18
N TYR A 17 -34.15 30.78 -26.15
CA TYR A 17 -33.68 29.40 -26.05
C TYR A 17 -33.96 28.86 -24.64
N LYS A 18 -35.02 28.04 -24.53
CA LYS A 18 -35.30 27.22 -23.35
C LYS A 18 -34.24 26.12 -23.25
N SER A 19 -33.58 26.07 -22.10
CA SER A 19 -32.67 25.00 -21.68
C SER A 19 -33.42 23.67 -21.49
N GLY A 20 -33.06 22.64 -22.26
CA GLY A 20 -33.45 21.24 -22.06
C GLY A 20 -32.22 20.36 -21.78
N PRO A 21 -32.36 19.25 -21.03
CA PRO A 21 -31.24 18.55 -20.41
C PRO A 21 -30.41 17.75 -21.42
N ARG A 22 -29.14 18.15 -21.59
CA ARG A 22 -28.12 17.41 -22.34
C ARG A 22 -27.84 16.08 -21.64
N ASN A 23 -28.23 14.99 -22.29
CA ASN A 23 -28.13 13.63 -21.79
C ASN A 23 -26.65 13.18 -21.69
N LYS A 24 -26.02 13.46 -20.54
CA LYS A 24 -24.60 13.12 -20.24
C LYS A 24 -24.30 11.62 -20.33
N LYS A 25 -25.31 10.76 -20.28
CA LYS A 25 -25.17 9.29 -20.39
C LYS A 25 -24.58 8.88 -21.74
N LEU A 26 -25.01 9.47 -22.85
CA LEU A 26 -24.61 9.02 -24.19
C LEU A 26 -23.13 9.31 -24.51
N TYR A 27 -22.64 10.48 -24.09
CA TYR A 27 -21.21 10.84 -24.21
C TYR A 27 -20.34 10.00 -23.27
N PHE A 28 -20.84 9.65 -22.08
CA PHE A 28 -20.12 8.81 -21.11
C PHE A 28 -19.99 7.36 -21.60
N THR A 29 -21.06 6.80 -22.20
CA THR A 29 -21.05 5.44 -22.76
C THR A 29 -20.09 5.32 -23.96
N LEU A 30 -20.04 6.32 -24.84
CA LEU A 30 -19.13 6.33 -25.99
C LEU A 30 -17.65 6.45 -25.58
N VAL A 31 -17.36 7.16 -24.48
CA VAL A 31 -16.00 7.23 -23.91
C VAL A 31 -15.61 5.90 -23.25
N ILE A 32 -16.53 5.23 -22.54
CA ILE A 32 -16.28 3.91 -21.94
C ILE A 32 -15.99 2.85 -23.01
N HIS A 33 -16.79 2.82 -24.09
CA HIS A 33 -16.62 1.83 -25.16
C HIS A 33 -15.31 2.02 -25.95
N ARG A 34 -14.87 3.28 -26.13
CA ARG A 34 -13.60 3.59 -26.81
C ARG A 34 -12.38 3.28 -25.93
N TYR A 35 -12.51 3.28 -24.61
CA TYR A 35 -11.44 2.87 -23.68
C TYR A 35 -11.34 1.36 -23.45
N GLN A 36 -12.43 0.60 -23.64
CA GLN A 36 -12.36 -0.87 -23.61
C GLN A 36 -11.52 -1.42 -24.77
N HIS A 37 -11.49 -0.75 -25.94
CA HIS A 37 -10.67 -1.17 -27.08
C HIS A 37 -9.21 -0.65 -27.07
N VAL A 38 -8.87 0.31 -26.21
CA VAL A 38 -7.47 0.78 -26.05
C VAL A 38 -6.72 -0.02 -24.96
N SER A 39 -7.45 -0.77 -24.13
CA SER A 39 -6.87 -1.65 -23.09
C SER A 39 -6.20 -2.92 -23.62
N THR A 40 -6.38 -3.26 -24.90
CA THR A 40 -5.90 -4.54 -25.46
C THR A 40 -4.51 -4.48 -26.11
N ARG A 41 -3.88 -3.30 -26.27
CA ARG A 41 -2.64 -3.17 -27.07
C ARG A 41 -1.35 -2.81 -26.32
N SER A 42 -1.35 -2.80 -24.98
CA SER A 42 -0.10 -2.91 -24.20
C SER A 42 -0.29 -3.79 -22.96
N ARG A 43 -0.59 -5.06 -23.20
CA ARG A 43 -0.37 -6.13 -22.21
C ARG A 43 1.16 -6.37 -22.12
N GLN A 44 1.92 -5.38 -21.64
CA GLN A 44 3.14 -5.73 -20.91
C GLN A 44 2.69 -6.72 -19.83
N THR A 45 3.29 -7.91 -19.84
CA THR A 45 2.87 -9.09 -19.08
C THR A 45 2.68 -8.73 -17.60
N ARG A 46 1.43 -8.40 -17.21
CA ARG A 46 1.10 -8.08 -15.83
C ARG A 46 1.41 -9.32 -15.00
N SER A 47 2.37 -9.19 -14.10
CA SER A 47 2.69 -10.25 -13.14
C SER A 47 1.41 -10.60 -12.38
N GLN A 48 1.13 -11.90 -12.27
CA GLN A 48 -0.01 -12.38 -11.49
C GLN A 48 0.28 -12.34 -9.99
N VAL A 49 1.56 -12.48 -9.62
CA VAL A 49 2.02 -12.58 -8.23
C VAL A 49 2.52 -11.24 -7.67
N ASN A 50 3.29 -10.45 -8.42
CA ASN A 50 3.87 -9.21 -7.91
C ASN A 50 2.87 -8.07 -7.94
N GLY A 51 2.85 -7.22 -6.91
CA GLY A 51 2.10 -5.98 -6.93
C GLY A 51 2.62 -5.01 -8.00
N PRO A 52 1.84 -3.98 -8.38
CA PRO A 52 2.32 -2.94 -9.29
C PRO A 52 3.51 -2.19 -8.67
N LEU A 53 4.58 -1.97 -9.45
CA LEU A 53 5.75 -1.21 -9.02
C LEU A 53 5.41 0.21 -8.57
N SER A 54 4.34 0.80 -9.13
CA SER A 54 3.81 2.10 -8.70
C SER A 54 3.25 2.10 -7.27
N THR A 55 3.04 0.94 -6.64
CA THR A 55 2.63 0.86 -5.22
C THR A 55 3.83 0.83 -4.27
N LEU A 56 5.04 0.68 -4.80
CA LEU A 56 6.28 0.69 -4.04
C LEU A 56 6.86 2.11 -3.98
N PRO A 57 7.75 2.39 -3.02
CA PRO A 57 8.50 3.63 -2.98
C PRO A 57 9.30 3.83 -4.28
N THR A 58 9.33 5.06 -4.78
CA THR A 58 10.15 5.42 -5.95
C THR A 58 11.64 5.41 -5.58
N SER A 59 12.55 5.26 -6.54
CA SER A 59 13.99 5.45 -6.25
C SER A 59 14.25 6.90 -5.84
N LEU A 60 15.04 7.09 -4.78
CA LEU A 60 15.51 8.40 -4.36
C LEU A 60 16.99 8.51 -4.73
N ASP A 61 17.25 9.16 -5.86
CA ASP A 61 18.60 9.37 -6.37
C ASP A 61 19.13 10.74 -5.92
N LEU A 62 19.97 10.72 -4.89
CA LEU A 62 20.57 11.93 -4.33
C LEU A 62 21.84 12.31 -5.11
N PRO A 63 22.00 13.59 -5.50
CA PRO A 63 23.23 14.03 -6.17
C PRO A 63 24.42 13.90 -5.23
N THR A 64 25.55 13.39 -5.73
CA THR A 64 26.82 13.37 -4.99
C THR A 64 27.53 14.71 -5.11
N ARG A 65 27.99 15.27 -3.98
CA ARG A 65 28.74 16.54 -3.98
C ARG A 65 30.09 16.37 -4.67
N LYS A 66 30.40 17.24 -5.63
CA LYS A 66 31.76 17.35 -6.20
C LYS A 66 32.64 18.23 -5.31
N ALA A 67 33.96 17.97 -5.30
CA ALA A 67 34.90 18.65 -4.41
C ALA A 67 34.92 20.20 -4.56
N ASP A 68 34.62 20.68 -5.76
CA ASP A 68 34.59 22.09 -6.18
C ASP A 68 33.21 22.76 -6.05
N GLN A 69 32.18 22.01 -5.66
CA GLN A 69 30.80 22.50 -5.69
C GLN A 69 30.43 23.33 -4.45
N ASN A 70 29.76 24.47 -4.69
CA ASN A 70 29.17 25.30 -3.65
C ASN A 70 28.12 24.51 -2.83
N VAL A 71 28.26 24.56 -1.51
CA VAL A 71 27.39 23.89 -0.53
C VAL A 71 25.92 24.27 -0.69
N ILE A 72 25.62 25.56 -0.90
CA ILE A 72 24.24 26.06 -0.98
C ILE A 72 23.55 25.49 -2.22
N TYR A 73 24.25 25.54 -3.36
CA TYR A 73 23.73 24.96 -4.60
C TYR A 73 23.55 23.45 -4.48
N HIS A 74 24.49 22.76 -3.84
CA HIS A 74 24.37 21.33 -3.57
C HIS A 74 23.14 21.02 -2.70
N LEU A 75 22.91 21.79 -1.63
CA LEU A 75 21.73 21.63 -0.77
C LEU A 75 20.42 21.87 -1.53
N PHE A 76 20.38 22.87 -2.42
CA PHE A 76 19.22 23.10 -3.29
C PHE A 76 18.99 21.91 -4.25
N SER A 77 20.06 21.33 -4.79
CA SER A 77 19.95 20.15 -5.66
C SER A 77 19.40 18.92 -4.93
N ILE A 78 19.77 18.73 -3.65
CA ILE A 78 19.18 17.72 -2.77
C ILE A 78 17.69 17.99 -2.57
N GLY A 79 17.31 19.23 -2.23
CA GLY A 79 15.91 19.62 -2.05
C GLY A 79 15.06 19.35 -3.29
N LYS A 80 15.59 19.64 -4.48
CA LYS A 80 14.93 19.35 -5.77
C LYS A 80 14.73 17.85 -5.99
N ALA A 81 15.71 17.02 -5.64
CA ALA A 81 15.61 15.56 -5.73
C ALA A 81 14.48 15.03 -4.82
N TYR A 82 14.40 15.50 -3.58
CA TYR A 82 13.30 15.14 -2.67
C TYR A 82 11.93 15.61 -3.17
N LEU A 83 11.83 16.84 -3.68
CA LEU A 83 10.57 17.35 -4.23
C LEU A 83 10.11 16.51 -5.43
N HIS A 84 11.04 16.12 -6.30
CA HIS A 84 10.75 15.22 -7.41
C HIS A 84 10.25 13.86 -6.92
N PHE A 85 10.95 13.26 -5.96
CA PHE A 85 10.57 11.98 -5.33
C PHE A 85 9.15 12.03 -4.76
N TYR A 86 8.81 13.02 -3.93
CA TYR A 86 7.46 13.13 -3.34
C TYR A 86 6.39 13.40 -4.40
N LYS A 87 6.68 14.25 -5.40
CA LYS A 87 5.76 14.51 -6.51
C LYS A 87 5.46 13.23 -7.28
N THR A 88 6.46 12.40 -7.54
CA THR A 88 6.29 11.11 -8.23
C THR A 88 5.51 10.13 -7.37
N GLY A 89 5.82 10.01 -6.08
CA GLY A 89 5.07 9.16 -5.15
C GLY A 89 3.58 9.53 -5.10
N MET A 90 3.26 10.82 -4.97
CA MET A 90 1.87 11.31 -4.95
C MET A 90 1.13 11.06 -6.28
N LYS A 91 1.82 11.23 -7.42
CA LYS A 91 1.25 10.86 -8.73
C LYS A 91 0.93 9.37 -8.81
N ASN A 92 1.82 8.53 -8.30
CA ASN A 92 1.61 7.09 -8.27
C ASN A 92 0.36 6.71 -7.45
N ILE A 93 0.12 7.35 -6.30
CA ILE A 93 -1.12 7.15 -5.52
C ILE A 93 -2.35 7.45 -6.37
N TYR A 94 -2.36 8.57 -7.09
CA TYR A 94 -3.49 8.93 -7.96
C TYR A 94 -3.72 7.90 -9.08
N TYR A 95 -2.65 7.46 -9.76
CA TYR A 95 -2.76 6.46 -10.81
C TYR A 95 -3.19 5.09 -10.26
N ASN A 96 -2.67 4.69 -9.10
CA ASN A 96 -3.09 3.48 -8.40
C ASN A 96 -4.56 3.55 -7.99
N TYR A 97 -5.03 4.73 -7.54
CA TYR A 97 -6.44 4.96 -7.26
C TYR A 97 -7.31 4.71 -8.48
N LYS A 98 -6.95 5.31 -9.62
CA LYS A 98 -7.67 5.13 -10.88
C LYS A 98 -7.63 3.67 -11.34
N ALA A 99 -6.47 3.02 -11.27
CA ALA A 99 -6.31 1.62 -11.65
C ALA A 99 -7.06 0.64 -10.73
N SER A 100 -7.25 1.00 -9.46
CA SER A 100 -7.99 0.17 -8.50
C SER A 100 -9.51 0.23 -8.65
N GLN A 101 -10.06 1.26 -9.32
CA GLN A 101 -11.51 1.43 -9.49
C GLN A 101 -12.21 0.26 -10.20
N PRO A 102 -11.78 -0.20 -11.39
CA PRO A 102 -12.46 -1.31 -12.07
C PRO A 102 -12.42 -2.61 -11.25
N ILE A 103 -11.36 -2.84 -10.48
CA ILE A 103 -11.25 -4.01 -9.59
C ILE A 103 -12.24 -3.89 -8.43
N LYS A 104 -12.36 -2.72 -7.82
CA LYS A 104 -13.34 -2.45 -6.76
C LYS A 104 -14.76 -2.62 -7.28
N GLU A 105 -15.07 -2.06 -8.43
CA GLU A 105 -16.39 -2.19 -9.07
C GLU A 105 -16.73 -3.66 -9.37
N LEU A 106 -15.77 -4.46 -9.85
CA LEU A 106 -15.94 -5.90 -10.02
C LEU A 106 -16.27 -6.60 -8.68
N ILE A 107 -15.52 -6.30 -7.63
CA ILE A 107 -15.70 -6.90 -6.30
C ILE A 107 -17.07 -6.50 -5.71
N ASP A 108 -17.46 -5.24 -5.84
CA ASP A 108 -18.71 -4.72 -5.30
C ASP A 108 -19.92 -5.27 -6.05
N SER A 109 -19.88 -5.25 -7.39
CA SER A 109 -21.02 -5.67 -8.23
C SER A 109 -21.22 -7.18 -8.27
N LYS A 110 -20.15 -7.98 -8.40
CA LYS A 110 -20.26 -9.44 -8.62
C LYS A 110 -20.07 -10.26 -7.35
N TYR A 111 -19.38 -9.71 -6.35
CA TYR A 111 -18.99 -10.42 -5.13
C TYR A 111 -19.48 -9.73 -3.84
N GLY A 112 -20.38 -8.74 -3.95
CA GLY A 112 -20.99 -8.06 -2.81
C GLY A 112 -19.99 -7.35 -1.90
N GLY A 113 -18.88 -6.85 -2.47
CA GLY A 113 -17.81 -6.19 -1.71
C GLY A 113 -16.82 -7.15 -1.04
N SER A 114 -17.01 -8.46 -1.18
CA SER A 114 -16.14 -9.46 -0.55
C SER A 114 -14.91 -9.78 -1.41
N VAL A 115 -13.78 -9.19 -1.02
CA VAL A 115 -12.46 -9.49 -1.61
C VAL A 115 -12.14 -10.99 -1.51
N LYS A 116 -12.53 -11.62 -0.39
CA LYS A 116 -12.36 -13.06 -0.20
C LYS A 116 -13.12 -13.87 -1.24
N ALA A 117 -14.39 -13.54 -1.49
CA ALA A 117 -15.21 -14.24 -2.48
C ALA A 117 -14.65 -14.08 -3.90
N ALA A 118 -14.19 -12.87 -4.23
CA ALA A 118 -13.54 -12.60 -5.51
C ALA A 118 -12.23 -13.40 -5.69
N ALA A 119 -11.40 -13.48 -4.65
CA ALA A 119 -10.16 -14.26 -4.67
C ALA A 119 -10.43 -15.76 -4.79
N THR A 120 -11.39 -16.31 -4.03
CA THR A 120 -11.75 -17.74 -4.11
C THR A 120 -12.34 -18.12 -5.46
N ALA A 121 -13.01 -17.19 -6.14
CA ALA A 121 -13.53 -17.38 -7.49
C ALA A 121 -12.48 -17.14 -8.59
N ASN A 122 -11.21 -16.96 -8.22
CA ASN A 122 -10.10 -16.60 -9.11
C ASN A 122 -10.40 -15.38 -10.01
N ALA A 123 -11.20 -14.45 -9.49
CA ALA A 123 -11.63 -13.25 -10.21
C ALA A 123 -10.63 -12.09 -10.08
N ILE A 124 -9.76 -12.18 -9.08
CA ILE A 124 -8.70 -11.21 -8.82
C ILE A 124 -7.39 -11.96 -8.57
N THR A 125 -6.30 -11.35 -9.01
CA THR A 125 -4.93 -11.88 -8.84
C THR A 125 -4.30 -11.33 -7.57
N ARG A 126 -3.12 -11.84 -7.18
CA ARG A 126 -2.34 -11.21 -6.09
C ARG A 126 -2.00 -9.77 -6.43
N HIS A 127 -1.66 -9.49 -7.68
CA HIS A 127 -1.39 -8.15 -8.18
C HIS A 127 -2.57 -7.18 -7.91
N ASP A 128 -3.79 -7.60 -8.25
CA ASP A 128 -5.01 -6.80 -8.05
C ASP A 128 -5.31 -6.57 -6.58
N PHE A 129 -5.17 -7.63 -5.77
CA PHE A 129 -5.33 -7.57 -4.32
C PHE A 129 -4.35 -6.57 -3.68
N LEU A 130 -3.07 -6.63 -4.05
CA LEU A 130 -2.05 -5.71 -3.56
C LEU A 130 -2.31 -4.27 -4.02
N LEU A 131 -2.69 -4.06 -5.28
CA LEU A 131 -3.05 -2.73 -5.79
C LEU A 131 -4.18 -2.11 -4.95
N VAL A 132 -5.28 -2.84 -4.71
CA VAL A 132 -6.42 -2.33 -3.95
C VAL A 132 -6.06 -2.06 -2.49
N THR A 133 -5.36 -2.99 -1.84
CA THR A 133 -5.03 -2.89 -0.41
C THR A 133 -4.00 -1.80 -0.11
N ARG A 134 -2.92 -1.72 -0.89
CA ARG A 134 -1.86 -0.71 -0.74
C ARG A 134 -2.35 0.69 -1.08
N ASN A 135 -3.12 0.82 -2.16
CA ASN A 135 -3.67 2.11 -2.55
C ASN A 135 -4.63 2.67 -1.48
N TRP A 136 -5.48 1.82 -0.89
CA TRP A 136 -6.35 2.24 0.21
C TRP A 136 -5.55 2.74 1.42
N HIS A 137 -4.47 2.04 1.78
CA HIS A 137 -3.56 2.45 2.84
C HIS A 137 -2.97 3.85 2.59
N ASP A 138 -2.54 4.13 1.36
CA ASP A 138 -1.91 5.40 0.98
C ASP A 138 -2.93 6.54 0.94
N ILE A 139 -4.12 6.32 0.37
CA ILE A 139 -5.18 7.33 0.32
C ILE A 139 -5.57 7.80 1.72
N GLN A 140 -5.63 6.91 2.70
CA GLN A 140 -5.94 7.28 4.09
C GLN A 140 -4.88 8.18 4.72
N ARG A 141 -3.66 8.21 4.18
CA ARG A 141 -2.52 9.00 4.69
C ARG A 141 -2.30 10.31 3.94
N VAL A 142 -2.77 10.41 2.71
CA VAL A 142 -2.65 11.62 1.87
C VAL A 142 -3.12 12.90 2.60
N PRO A 143 -4.26 12.93 3.33
CA PRO A 143 -4.69 14.16 4.00
C PRO A 143 -3.69 14.63 5.07
N ALA A 144 -3.25 13.73 5.96
CA ALA A 144 -2.30 14.06 7.01
C ALA A 144 -0.91 14.40 6.45
N PHE A 145 -0.48 13.68 5.42
CA PHE A 145 0.78 13.94 4.71
C PHE A 145 0.77 15.30 4.00
N GLY A 146 -0.35 15.64 3.33
CA GLY A 146 -0.53 16.92 2.66
C GLY A 146 -0.52 18.08 3.65
N LEU A 147 -1.21 17.94 4.79
CA LEU A 147 -1.18 18.95 5.84
C LEU A 147 0.24 19.15 6.40
N MET A 148 0.96 18.06 6.68
CA MET A 148 2.37 18.13 7.09
C MET A 148 3.21 18.89 6.06
N PHE A 149 3.06 18.56 4.77
CA PHE A 149 3.80 19.23 3.70
C PHE A 149 3.52 20.73 3.63
N VAL A 150 2.26 21.15 3.85
CA VAL A 150 1.88 22.58 3.89
C VAL A 150 2.51 23.30 5.08
N ILE A 151 2.57 22.66 6.26
CA ILE A 151 3.12 23.27 7.48
C ILE A 151 4.65 23.40 7.39
N PHE A 152 5.34 22.34 6.94
CA PHE A 152 6.81 22.28 6.99
C PHE A 152 7.49 22.70 5.68
N GLY A 153 6.75 22.76 4.56
CA GLY A 153 7.25 23.20 3.26
C GLY A 153 8.55 22.49 2.85
N GLU A 154 9.61 23.25 2.64
CA GLU A 154 10.92 22.76 2.23
C GLU A 154 11.65 21.94 3.31
N PHE A 155 11.27 22.06 4.59
CA PHE A 155 11.83 21.26 5.68
C PHE A 155 11.21 19.85 5.80
N THR A 156 10.23 19.52 4.94
CA THR A 156 9.55 18.22 4.94
C THR A 156 10.49 17.00 4.91
N PRO A 157 11.61 16.97 4.15
CA PRO A 157 12.52 15.82 4.17
C PRO A 157 13.08 15.49 5.56
N LEU A 158 13.32 16.50 6.41
CA LEU A 158 13.80 16.28 7.78
C LEU A 158 12.70 15.72 8.69
N VAL A 159 11.47 16.22 8.54
CA VAL A 159 10.31 15.79 9.34
C VAL A 159 9.87 14.37 8.97
N VAL A 160 9.88 14.03 7.68
CA VAL A 160 9.51 12.70 7.18
C VAL A 160 10.41 11.61 7.72
N MET A 161 11.71 11.90 7.92
CA MET A 161 12.63 10.94 8.56
C MET A 161 12.25 10.62 10.00
N ALA A 162 11.58 11.54 10.72
CA ALA A 162 11.17 11.33 12.09
C ALA A 162 9.79 10.65 12.23
N ILE A 163 8.91 10.75 11.22
CA ILE A 163 7.49 10.33 11.34
C ILE A 163 7.05 9.43 10.17
N SER A 164 7.17 8.10 10.34
CA SER A 164 6.72 7.11 9.33
C SER A 164 5.21 6.83 9.29
N GLY A 165 4.47 7.25 10.32
CA GLY A 165 3.06 6.89 10.49
C GLY A 165 2.13 7.55 9.46
N ILE A 166 2.44 8.78 9.07
CA ILE A 166 1.62 9.61 8.18
C ILE A 166 2.09 9.57 6.72
N VAL A 167 3.24 8.97 6.44
CA VAL A 167 3.85 8.97 5.11
C VAL A 167 3.29 7.80 4.28
N PRO A 168 2.68 8.07 3.10
CA PRO A 168 2.25 7.02 2.17
C PRO A 168 3.43 6.12 1.76
N TRP A 169 3.20 4.85 1.46
CA TRP A 169 4.25 3.90 1.10
C TRP A 169 5.04 4.33 -0.14
N THR A 170 4.34 4.85 -1.15
CA THR A 170 4.95 5.44 -2.35
C THR A 170 5.92 6.60 -2.09
N CYS A 171 5.81 7.25 -0.92
CA CYS A 171 6.62 8.39 -0.49
C CYS A 171 7.62 8.05 0.62
N ARG A 172 7.85 6.76 0.94
CA ARG A 172 8.79 6.37 2.01
C ARG A 172 10.24 6.35 1.52
N VAL A 173 11.12 6.99 2.26
CA VAL A 173 12.56 7.02 1.94
C VAL A 173 13.20 5.65 2.25
N PRO A 174 14.19 5.16 1.47
CA PRO A 174 14.80 3.84 1.70
C PRO A 174 15.36 3.65 3.13
N ALA A 175 16.05 4.65 3.66
CA ALA A 175 16.57 4.63 5.03
C ALA A 175 15.45 4.50 6.08
N GLN A 176 14.30 5.14 5.83
CA GLN A 176 13.13 5.09 6.69
C GLN A 176 12.54 3.67 6.73
N ILE A 177 12.42 3.01 5.59
CA ILE A 177 11.94 1.62 5.50
C ILE A 177 12.87 0.68 6.27
N LYS A 178 14.19 0.84 6.10
CA LYS A 178 15.20 0.05 6.81
C LYS A 178 15.09 0.22 8.33
N ASN A 179 14.97 1.47 8.80
CA ASN A 179 14.83 1.79 10.22
C ASN A 179 13.50 1.27 10.80
N ASP A 180 12.39 1.40 10.06
CA ASP A 180 11.09 0.87 10.45
C ASP A 180 11.14 -0.66 10.61
N ARG A 181 11.76 -1.37 9.66
CA ARG A 181 11.95 -2.83 9.70
C ARG A 181 12.80 -3.25 10.90
N MET A 182 13.94 -2.58 11.14
CA MET A 182 14.79 -2.84 12.31
C MET A 182 14.06 -2.61 13.63
N LYS A 183 13.34 -1.49 13.76
CA LYS A 183 12.57 -1.16 14.96
C LYS A 183 11.48 -2.19 15.21
N LEU A 184 10.78 -2.61 14.16
CA LEU A 184 9.75 -3.64 14.26
C LEU A 184 10.34 -4.98 14.72
N GLU A 185 11.50 -5.37 14.19
CA GLU A 185 12.18 -6.59 14.63
C GLU A 185 12.63 -6.52 16.09
N GLN A 186 13.15 -5.38 16.55
CA GLN A 186 13.46 -5.19 17.98
C GLN A 186 12.21 -5.35 18.87
N ILE A 187 11.06 -4.83 18.43
CA ILE A 187 9.78 -5.00 19.14
C ILE A 187 9.40 -6.48 19.22
N ARG A 188 9.53 -7.21 18.11
CA ARG A 188 9.27 -8.67 18.06
C ARG A 188 10.17 -9.43 19.02
N GLN A 189 11.48 -9.18 18.97
CA GLN A 189 12.44 -9.83 19.86
C GLN A 189 12.12 -9.60 21.34
N ARG A 190 11.76 -8.37 21.73
CA ARG A 190 11.32 -8.07 23.10
C ARG A 190 10.05 -8.82 23.47
N ALA A 191 9.06 -8.87 22.58
CA ALA A 191 7.81 -9.59 22.81
C ALA A 191 8.04 -11.10 23.00
N PHE A 192 8.89 -11.72 22.19
CA PHE A 192 9.25 -13.13 22.32
C PHE A 192 10.03 -13.43 23.60
N ARG A 193 10.99 -12.57 24.00
CA ARG A 193 11.71 -12.71 25.28
C ARG A 193 10.74 -12.65 26.46
N GLN A 194 9.81 -11.70 26.44
CA GLN A 194 8.77 -11.59 27.47
C GLN A 194 7.89 -12.84 27.53
N LEU A 195 7.51 -13.38 26.37
CA LEU A 195 6.72 -14.62 26.30
C LEU A 195 7.48 -15.83 26.86
N ALA A 196 8.77 -15.97 26.52
CA ALA A 196 9.62 -17.07 26.97
C ALA A 196 9.82 -17.05 28.49
N ASN A 197 10.11 -15.89 29.08
CA ASN A 197 10.30 -15.73 30.52
C ASN A 197 9.02 -16.09 31.31
N ILE A 198 7.84 -15.88 30.73
CA ILE A 198 6.57 -16.25 31.37
C ILE A 198 6.33 -17.76 31.27
N SER A 199 6.69 -18.38 30.14
CA SER A 199 6.49 -19.80 29.91
C SER A 199 7.34 -20.68 30.85
N SER A 200 8.48 -20.18 31.33
CA SER A 200 9.32 -20.87 32.31
C SER A 200 8.81 -20.73 33.75
N ASP A 201 8.08 -19.65 34.06
CA ASP A 201 7.73 -19.27 35.43
C ASP A 201 6.33 -19.76 35.86
N LYS A 202 5.54 -20.28 34.93
CA LYS A 202 4.20 -20.84 35.19
C LYS A 202 4.01 -22.17 34.49
N LEU A 203 4.09 -23.24 35.28
CA LEU A 203 3.66 -24.59 34.91
C LEU A 203 2.22 -24.54 34.36
N THR A 204 2.11 -24.65 33.03
CA THR A 204 0.94 -25.11 32.27
C THR A 204 -0.45 -24.72 32.82
N SER A 205 -0.93 -23.50 32.56
CA SER A 205 -2.35 -23.24 32.23
C SER A 205 -2.61 -21.76 31.91
N SER A 206 -2.92 -21.51 30.64
CA SER A 206 -3.52 -20.29 30.10
C SER A 206 -2.70 -18.99 30.23
N ILE A 207 -1.77 -18.77 29.29
CA ILE A 207 -1.42 -17.40 28.89
C ILE A 207 -2.75 -16.70 28.59
N GLY A 208 -3.12 -15.72 29.42
CA GLY A 208 -4.40 -15.02 29.29
C GLY A 208 -4.61 -14.53 27.87
N ASN A 209 -5.83 -14.68 27.34
CA ASN A 209 -6.17 -14.39 25.95
C ASN A 209 -5.65 -13.01 25.49
N GLN A 210 -5.75 -12.00 26.35
CA GLN A 210 -5.25 -10.65 26.11
C GLN A 210 -3.73 -10.59 25.88
N ARG A 211 -2.93 -11.39 26.59
CA ARG A 211 -1.47 -11.44 26.40
C ARG A 211 -1.10 -12.13 25.09
N LYS A 212 -1.78 -13.24 24.74
CA LYS A 212 -1.62 -13.88 23.41
C LYS A 212 -1.92 -12.89 22.29
N LEU A 213 -3.04 -12.19 22.39
CA LEU A 213 -3.44 -11.17 21.42
C LEU A 213 -2.45 -10.01 21.33
N SER A 214 -1.92 -9.54 22.46
CA SER A 214 -0.89 -8.51 22.49
C SER A 214 0.40 -8.98 21.81
N HIS A 215 0.84 -10.21 22.06
CA HIS A 215 2.01 -10.80 21.42
C HIS A 215 1.82 -10.92 19.90
N ILE A 216 0.68 -11.47 19.46
CA ILE A 216 0.35 -11.61 18.03
C ILE A 216 0.31 -10.22 17.38
N SER A 217 -0.31 -9.24 18.03
CA SER A 217 -0.36 -7.86 17.55
C SER A 217 1.03 -7.24 17.37
N LYS A 218 1.93 -7.42 18.35
CA LYS A 218 3.33 -6.96 18.25
C LYS A 218 4.08 -7.68 17.12
N SER A 219 3.88 -8.99 16.98
CA SER A 219 4.48 -9.81 15.92
C SER A 219 4.08 -9.31 14.52
N LEU A 220 2.79 -9.01 14.34
CA LEU A 220 2.21 -8.47 13.11
C LEU A 220 2.45 -6.95 12.91
N GLY A 221 3.16 -6.27 13.81
CA GLY A 221 3.40 -4.83 13.72
C GLY A 221 2.14 -3.96 13.86
N LEU A 222 1.10 -4.48 14.53
CA LEU A 222 -0.17 -3.77 14.75
C LEU A 222 -0.18 -2.94 16.04
N SER A 223 0.86 -3.09 16.89
CA SER A 223 1.04 -2.32 18.12
C SER A 223 1.20 -0.85 17.79
N SER A 224 0.48 0.01 18.50
CA SER A 224 0.58 1.46 18.33
C SER A 224 1.13 2.06 19.60
N GLN A 225 2.24 2.78 19.51
CA GLN A 225 2.89 3.41 20.65
C GLN A 225 1.95 4.35 21.43
N LEU A 226 1.01 4.99 20.72
CA LEU A 226 -0.02 5.85 21.31
C LEU A 226 -0.95 5.08 22.25
N TRP A 227 -1.35 3.86 21.88
CA TRP A 227 -2.20 3.03 22.74
C TRP A 227 -1.43 2.56 23.98
N ASP A 228 -0.15 2.25 23.84
CA ASP A 228 0.68 1.84 24.99
C ASP A 228 0.83 2.97 26.02
N TRP A 229 0.80 4.24 25.58
CA TRP A 229 0.82 5.40 26.48
C TRP A 229 -0.46 5.57 27.32
N ILE A 230 -1.63 5.25 26.77
CA ILE A 230 -2.94 5.38 27.46
C ILE A 230 -3.40 4.09 28.16
N GLY A 231 -2.47 3.20 28.52
CA GLY A 231 -2.78 1.96 29.25
C GLY A 231 -3.10 0.74 28.37
N GLY A 232 -2.89 0.84 27.05
CA GLY A 232 -2.99 -0.26 26.09
C GLY A 232 -4.22 -0.18 25.17
N THR A 233 -4.19 -0.96 24.08
CA THR A 233 -5.35 -1.07 23.18
C THR A 233 -6.46 -1.92 23.84
N PRO A 234 -7.72 -1.46 23.86
CA PRO A 234 -8.85 -2.27 24.30
C PRO A 234 -8.90 -3.63 23.59
N THR A 235 -9.21 -4.70 24.33
CA THR A 235 -9.15 -6.09 23.85
C THR A 235 -10.00 -6.33 22.60
N ALA A 236 -11.23 -5.81 22.55
CA ALA A 236 -12.12 -5.95 21.40
C ALA A 236 -11.55 -5.29 20.13
N ILE A 237 -10.95 -4.09 20.26
CA ILE A 237 -10.30 -3.40 19.15
C ILE A 237 -9.08 -4.19 18.66
N LEU A 238 -8.27 -4.68 19.61
CA LEU A 238 -7.09 -5.48 19.32
C LEU A 238 -7.46 -6.78 18.58
N GLN A 239 -8.48 -7.49 19.07
CA GLN A 239 -9.02 -8.69 18.44
C GLN A 239 -9.48 -8.41 17.01
N ARG A 240 -10.23 -7.33 16.79
CA ARG A 240 -10.69 -6.94 15.45
C ARG A 240 -9.52 -6.63 14.50
N LYS A 241 -8.51 -5.88 14.97
CA LYS A 241 -7.30 -5.56 14.19
C LYS A 241 -6.53 -6.83 13.80
N VAL A 242 -6.29 -7.71 14.78
CA VAL A 242 -5.59 -8.99 14.55
C VAL A 242 -6.39 -9.86 13.59
N SER A 243 -7.69 -10.05 13.81
CA SER A 243 -8.54 -10.86 12.94
C SER A 243 -8.49 -10.39 11.48
N LYS A 244 -8.66 -9.07 11.26
CA LYS A 244 -8.57 -8.48 9.93
C LYS A 244 -7.20 -8.68 9.27
N LYS A 245 -6.10 -8.56 10.02
CA LYS A 245 -4.75 -8.81 9.49
C LYS A 245 -4.54 -10.29 9.17
N LEU A 246 -5.01 -11.21 10.00
CA LEU A 246 -4.93 -12.65 9.73
C LEU A 246 -5.74 -13.05 8.49
N GLU A 247 -6.93 -12.47 8.28
CA GLU A 247 -7.69 -12.65 7.05
C GLU A 247 -6.93 -12.14 5.82
N HIS A 248 -6.34 -10.95 5.91
CA HIS A 248 -5.50 -10.40 4.85
C HIS A 248 -4.32 -11.32 4.52
N LEU A 249 -3.61 -11.85 5.53
CA LEU A 249 -2.49 -12.77 5.32
C LEU A 249 -2.93 -14.10 4.69
N ARG A 250 -4.07 -14.67 5.12
CA ARG A 250 -4.61 -15.90 4.52
C ARG A 250 -4.96 -15.69 3.04
N LEU A 251 -5.53 -14.54 2.70
CA LEU A 251 -5.83 -14.20 1.31
C LEU A 251 -4.55 -14.04 0.49
N ASP A 252 -3.54 -13.33 1.01
CA ASP A 252 -2.24 -13.17 0.34
C ASP A 252 -1.55 -14.53 0.14
N ASP A 253 -1.51 -15.39 1.16
CA ASP A 253 -0.93 -16.71 1.07
C ASP A 253 -1.58 -17.57 -0.04
N ASN A 254 -2.91 -17.56 -0.12
CA ASN A 254 -3.64 -18.30 -1.15
C ASN A 254 -3.39 -17.74 -2.55
N LEU A 255 -3.33 -16.41 -2.68
CA LEU A 255 -3.05 -15.76 -3.96
C LEU A 255 -1.60 -15.98 -4.42
N ILE A 256 -0.64 -16.13 -3.50
CA ILE A 256 0.74 -16.55 -3.84
C ILE A 256 0.73 -17.96 -4.43
N GLU A 257 0.06 -18.92 -3.77
CA GLU A 257 -0.01 -20.29 -4.27
C GLU A 257 -0.72 -20.39 -5.63
N MET A 258 -1.84 -19.69 -5.79
CA MET A 258 -2.59 -19.65 -7.05
C MET A 258 -1.79 -19.04 -8.20
N ALA A 259 -0.86 -18.14 -7.90
CA ALA A 259 0.00 -17.49 -8.89
C ALA A 259 1.27 -18.29 -9.24
N GLY A 260 1.43 -19.52 -8.70
CA GLY A 260 2.57 -20.39 -8.98
C GLY A 260 3.65 -20.39 -7.90
N GLY A 261 3.41 -19.76 -6.74
CA GLY A 261 4.33 -19.77 -5.60
C GLY A 261 5.29 -18.57 -5.57
N VAL A 262 6.43 -18.77 -4.90
CA VAL A 262 7.37 -17.69 -4.52
C VAL A 262 8.37 -17.36 -5.64
N ASP A 263 8.62 -18.28 -6.57
CA ASP A 263 9.73 -18.17 -7.52
C ASP A 263 9.66 -16.93 -8.41
N GLU A 264 8.45 -16.62 -8.91
CA GLU A 264 8.21 -15.44 -9.76
C GLU A 264 8.06 -14.13 -8.97
N MET A 265 8.16 -14.17 -7.63
CA MET A 265 8.11 -12.96 -6.81
C MET A 265 9.41 -12.17 -6.91
N SER A 266 9.32 -10.84 -6.91
CA SER A 266 10.49 -9.97 -6.77
C SER A 266 11.02 -10.04 -5.34
N VAL A 267 12.32 -9.82 -5.17
CA VAL A 267 12.98 -9.88 -3.85
C VAL A 267 12.30 -8.96 -2.82
N GLU A 268 11.91 -7.75 -3.24
CA GLU A 268 11.21 -6.80 -2.38
C GLU A 268 9.80 -7.30 -1.99
N GLU A 269 9.07 -7.95 -2.91
CA GLU A 269 7.77 -8.54 -2.61
C GLU A 269 7.87 -9.72 -1.63
N VAL A 270 8.91 -10.55 -1.75
CA VAL A 270 9.21 -11.62 -0.78
C VAL A 270 9.53 -11.01 0.58
N GLN A 271 10.40 -9.99 0.62
CA GLN A 271 10.76 -9.31 1.86
C GLN A 271 9.55 -8.66 2.54
N MET A 272 8.71 -7.96 1.79
CA MET A 272 7.46 -7.39 2.32
C MET A 272 6.52 -8.46 2.85
N ALA A 273 6.34 -9.56 2.12
CA ALA A 273 5.48 -10.68 2.51
C ALA A 273 5.93 -11.32 3.84
N LEU A 274 7.24 -11.51 4.02
CA LEU A 274 7.83 -12.01 5.28
C LEU A 274 7.65 -11.03 6.43
N VAL A 275 7.93 -9.74 6.19
CA VAL A 275 7.73 -8.69 7.20
C VAL A 275 6.27 -8.64 7.63
N ASP A 276 5.32 -8.75 6.70
CA ASP A 276 3.89 -8.78 7.00
C ASP A 276 3.46 -9.98 7.85
N ARG A 277 4.16 -11.11 7.74
CA ARG A 277 3.95 -12.36 8.48
C ARG A 277 4.66 -12.42 9.82
N GLY A 278 5.40 -11.38 10.20
CA GLY A 278 6.14 -11.37 11.46
C GLY A 278 7.54 -11.99 11.39
N ILE A 279 8.04 -12.31 10.20
CA ILE A 279 9.32 -13.00 10.00
C ILE A 279 10.44 -11.97 9.83
N ASP A 280 11.59 -12.24 10.44
CA ASP A 280 12.79 -11.40 10.34
C ASP A 280 13.40 -11.51 8.94
N THR A 281 13.78 -10.36 8.37
CA THR A 281 14.40 -10.25 7.05
C THR A 281 15.75 -9.52 7.09
N ILE A 282 16.19 -9.05 8.26
CA ILE A 282 17.39 -8.26 8.40
C ILE A 282 18.62 -9.15 8.18
N GLY A 283 19.48 -8.76 7.23
CA GLY A 283 20.73 -9.47 6.94
C GLY A 283 20.58 -10.78 6.17
N LYS A 284 19.38 -11.11 5.68
CA LYS A 284 19.12 -12.31 4.89
C LYS A 284 19.30 -12.05 3.39
N ASN A 285 19.83 -13.03 2.68
CA ASN A 285 19.93 -13.00 1.21
C ASN A 285 18.65 -13.51 0.54
N ASP A 286 18.52 -13.34 -0.78
CA ASP A 286 17.31 -13.72 -1.54
C ASP A 286 16.95 -15.21 -1.38
N ILE A 287 17.94 -16.10 -1.39
CA ILE A 287 17.73 -17.55 -1.23
C ILE A 287 17.09 -17.85 0.13
N GLN A 288 17.62 -17.24 1.21
CA GLN A 288 17.07 -17.39 2.57
C GLN A 288 15.65 -16.83 2.67
N LEU A 289 15.41 -15.64 2.10
CA LEU A 289 14.07 -15.02 2.13
C LEU A 289 13.03 -15.90 1.41
N ARG A 290 13.36 -16.41 0.22
CA ARG A 290 12.48 -17.30 -0.53
C ARG A 290 12.25 -18.62 0.21
N HIS A 291 13.29 -19.19 0.80
CA HIS A 291 13.20 -20.39 1.63
C HIS A 291 12.22 -20.18 2.80
N ASP A 292 12.39 -19.10 3.56
CA ASP A 292 11.52 -18.76 4.70
C ASP A 292 10.05 -18.58 4.25
N LEU A 293 9.80 -17.91 3.13
CA LEU A 293 8.43 -17.71 2.67
C LEU A 293 7.78 -19.03 2.23
N ASN A 294 8.53 -19.88 1.52
CA ASN A 294 8.07 -21.21 1.15
C ASN A 294 7.79 -22.08 2.39
N LEU A 295 8.68 -22.07 3.37
CA LEU A 295 8.51 -22.81 4.61
C LEU A 295 7.28 -22.31 5.40
N TRP A 296 7.04 -20.98 5.46
CA TRP A 296 5.79 -20.44 6.01
C TRP A 296 4.55 -21.00 5.30
N LEU A 297 4.53 -20.96 3.96
CA LEU A 297 3.40 -21.42 3.16
C LEU A 297 3.12 -22.93 3.31
N GLN A 298 4.16 -23.72 3.58
CA GLN A 298 4.03 -25.15 3.88
C GLN A 298 3.47 -25.38 5.28
N ILE A 299 4.05 -24.76 6.32
CA ILE A 299 3.68 -25.01 7.71
C ILE A 299 2.24 -24.57 8.00
N ARG A 300 1.80 -23.42 7.44
CA ARG A 300 0.44 -22.89 7.67
C ARG A 300 -0.70 -23.83 7.24
N LYS A 301 -0.41 -24.84 6.40
CA LYS A 301 -1.40 -25.84 5.96
C LYS A 301 -1.81 -26.75 7.12
N ASN A 302 -0.89 -27.01 8.04
CA ASN A 302 -1.07 -27.94 9.15
C ASN A 302 -1.19 -27.23 10.50
N VAL A 303 -0.67 -26.00 10.61
CA VAL A 303 -0.62 -25.25 11.87
C VAL A 303 -1.41 -23.95 11.73
N PRO A 304 -2.35 -23.66 12.65
CA PRO A 304 -3.12 -22.43 12.59
C PRO A 304 -2.20 -21.22 12.82
N MET A 305 -2.47 -20.14 12.09
CA MET A 305 -1.59 -18.95 12.00
C MET A 305 -1.36 -18.26 13.34
N ASP A 306 -2.32 -18.29 14.27
CA ASP A 306 -2.17 -17.77 15.62
C ASP A 306 -1.07 -18.52 16.40
N ARG A 307 -0.99 -19.85 16.26
CA ARG A 307 0.11 -20.64 16.84
C ARG A 307 1.44 -20.32 16.18
N LEU A 308 1.48 -20.13 14.87
CA LEU A 308 2.70 -19.74 14.16
C LEU A 308 3.24 -18.39 14.60
N LEU A 309 2.37 -17.45 14.95
CA LEU A 309 2.75 -16.13 15.43
C LEU A 309 3.09 -16.10 16.92
N LEU A 310 2.75 -17.15 17.67
CA LEU A 310 3.15 -17.35 19.06
C LEU A 310 4.45 -18.14 19.16
N ALA A 311 4.68 -19.07 18.25
CA ALA A 311 5.96 -19.72 18.06
C ALA A 311 6.93 -18.72 17.42
N ARG A 312 8.17 -18.64 17.90
CA ARG A 312 9.18 -17.87 17.19
C ARG A 312 9.52 -18.65 15.92
N TYR A 313 9.11 -18.13 14.78
CA TYR A 313 9.61 -18.61 13.50
C TYR A 313 11.13 -18.43 13.50
N LYS A 314 11.87 -19.54 13.57
CA LYS A 314 13.33 -19.60 13.53
C LYS A 314 13.74 -20.45 12.35
#